data_AF-A0A395IKV3-F1
#
_entry.id   AF-A0A395IKV3-F1
#
_cell.length_a   1.000
_cell.length_b   1.000
_cell.length_c   1.000
_cell.angle_alpha   90.00
_cell.angle_beta   90.00
_cell.angle_gamma   90.00
#
_symmetry.space_group_name_H-M   'P 1'
#
loop_
_entity.id
_entity.type
_entity.pdbx_description
1 polymer ?
#
loop_
_entity_poly.entity_id
_entity_poly.type
_entity_poly.pdbx_seq_one_letter_code
_entity_poly.pdbx_strand_id
1 'polypeptide(L)'
;MPRFDQAGKFTGETESASRWLKKIRLDLASSDSKYIPTYMYIRAIDALLDGPAAYWCDSAPAIKRILENYDTANSADARWLEGELIKQFPGEIIDNNIERITTRTRSYSFDKNADSESLLQ
;
A
#
# COMPACT_ATOMS: atom_id res chain seq x y z
N MET A 1 -3.99 24.19 -10.45
CA MET A 1 -3.80 22.93 -9.69
C MET A 1 -3.60 21.82 -10.71
N PRO A 2 -2.73 20.83 -10.48
CA PRO A 2 -2.63 19.66 -11.35
C PRO A 2 -4.00 18.99 -11.52
N ARG A 3 -4.19 18.24 -12.61
CA ARG A 3 -5.46 17.55 -12.88
C ARG A 3 -5.65 16.29 -12.03
N PHE A 4 -4.57 15.78 -11.43
CA PHE A 4 -4.55 14.56 -10.63
C PHE A 4 -5.07 13.33 -11.39
N ASP A 5 -4.69 13.21 -12.66
CA ASP A 5 -5.13 12.13 -13.55
C ASP A 5 -4.59 10.76 -13.09
N GLN A 6 -3.47 10.71 -12.36
CA GLN A 6 -2.93 9.46 -11.81
C GLN A 6 -3.57 9.11 -10.47
N ALA A 7 -3.70 10.08 -9.58
CA ALA A 7 -4.20 9.87 -8.22
C ALA A 7 -5.70 9.59 -8.19
N GLY A 8 -6.50 10.45 -8.83
CA GLY A 8 -7.95 10.43 -8.71
C GLY A 8 -8.45 10.59 -7.27
N LYS A 9 -9.76 10.38 -7.10
CA LYS A 9 -10.42 10.40 -5.78
C LYS A 9 -10.05 9.17 -4.96
N PHE A 10 -10.00 9.34 -3.64
CA PHE A 10 -9.69 8.27 -2.71
C PHE A 10 -10.81 8.04 -1.72
N THR A 11 -11.44 6.86 -1.81
CA THR A 11 -12.48 6.41 -0.88
C THR A 11 -11.93 5.50 0.23
N GLY A 12 -10.70 4.99 0.06
CA GLY A 12 -10.08 4.02 0.97
C GLY A 12 -10.52 2.56 0.76
N GLU A 13 -11.39 2.28 -0.21
CA GLU A 13 -11.96 0.94 -0.42
C GLU A 13 -11.16 0.10 -1.42
N THR A 14 -10.73 0.68 -2.54
CA THR A 14 -10.19 -0.06 -3.69
C THR A 14 -8.66 0.02 -3.84
N GLU A 15 -8.02 0.95 -3.15
CA GLU A 15 -6.59 1.21 -3.27
C GLU A 15 -5.99 1.49 -1.88
N SER A 16 -4.75 1.07 -1.66
CA SER A 16 -4.03 1.43 -0.44
C SER A 16 -3.66 2.91 -0.44
N ALA A 17 -3.74 3.56 0.73
CA ALA A 17 -3.29 4.95 0.88
C ALA A 17 -1.82 5.11 0.44
N SER A 18 -0.97 4.12 0.71
CA SER A 18 0.44 4.19 0.29
C SER A 18 0.62 4.29 -1.23
N ARG A 19 -0.20 3.59 -2.02
CA ARG A 19 -0.17 3.65 -3.48
C ARG A 19 -0.79 4.95 -4.00
N TRP A 20 -1.90 5.36 -3.41
CA TRP A 20 -2.57 6.62 -3.75
C TRP A 20 -1.68 7.86 -3.47
N LEU A 21 -1.04 7.93 -2.30
CA LEU A 21 -0.13 9.04 -1.95
C LEU A 21 1.08 9.13 -2.91
N LYS A 22 1.56 8.00 -3.45
CA LYS A 22 2.61 8.01 -4.49
C LYS A 22 2.12 8.64 -5.78
N LYS A 23 0.88 8.37 -6.19
CA LYS A 23 0.27 8.97 -7.38
C LYS A 23 0.09 10.47 -7.22
N ILE A 24 -0.34 10.95 -6.04
CA ILE A 24 -0.40 12.39 -5.74
C ILE A 24 0.98 13.04 -5.96
N ARG A 25 2.04 12.44 -5.41
CA ARG A 25 3.41 12.95 -5.60
C ARG A 25 3.83 12.96 -7.06
N LEU A 26 3.44 11.95 -7.84
CA LEU A 26 3.72 11.90 -9.27
C LEU A 26 3.00 13.03 -10.04
N ASP A 27 1.73 13.27 -9.73
CA ASP A 27 0.93 14.35 -10.31
C ASP A 27 1.44 15.74 -9.93
N LEU A 28 2.05 15.89 -8.74
CA LEU A 28 2.67 17.14 -8.30
C LEU A 28 4.09 17.32 -8.84
N ALA A 29 4.84 16.23 -9.08
CA ALA A 29 6.19 16.29 -9.62
C ALA A 29 6.21 16.59 -11.12
N SER A 30 5.15 16.22 -11.85
CA SER A 30 5.00 16.51 -13.28
C SER A 30 4.82 17.99 -13.61
N SER A 31 4.67 18.86 -12.60
CA SER A 31 4.53 20.31 -12.77
C SER A 31 5.87 21.08 -12.77
N ASP A 32 6.95 20.49 -13.27
CA ASP A 32 8.31 21.07 -13.44
C ASP A 32 9.03 21.57 -12.17
N SER A 33 8.48 21.32 -10.98
CA SER A 33 9.13 21.72 -9.73
C SER A 33 9.94 20.56 -9.14
N LYS A 34 11.22 20.81 -8.83
CA LYS A 34 12.08 19.85 -8.09
C LYS A 34 11.62 19.62 -6.64
N TYR A 35 10.71 20.45 -6.14
CA TYR A 35 10.29 20.46 -4.75
C TYR A 35 8.79 20.70 -4.64
N ILE A 36 8.08 19.73 -4.07
CA ILE A 36 6.64 19.84 -3.80
C ILE A 36 6.47 20.58 -2.46
N PRO A 37 5.86 21.78 -2.44
CA PRO A 37 5.58 22.47 -1.20
C PRO A 37 4.60 21.69 -0.31
N THR A 38 4.86 21.63 0.99
CA THR A 38 4.03 20.89 1.95
C THR A 38 2.55 21.26 1.88
N TYR A 39 2.24 22.55 1.83
CA TYR A 39 0.85 23.01 1.75
C TYR A 39 0.13 22.52 0.49
N MET A 40 0.84 22.43 -0.65
CA MET A 40 0.26 21.91 -1.89
C MET A 40 -0.05 20.42 -1.77
N TYR A 41 0.83 19.67 -1.12
CA TYR A 41 0.66 18.25 -0.91
C TYR A 41 -0.50 17.94 0.03
N ILE A 42 -0.59 18.60 1.18
CA ILE A 42 -1.70 18.42 2.13
C ILE A 42 -3.03 18.90 1.50
N ARG A 43 -3.04 20.04 0.80
CA ARG A 43 -4.22 20.49 0.06
C ARG A 43 -4.67 19.48 -1.00
N ALA A 44 -3.73 18.83 -1.70
CA ALA A 44 -4.07 17.81 -2.67
C ALA A 44 -4.70 16.58 -2.02
N ILE A 45 -4.18 16.13 -0.88
CA ILE A 45 -4.78 15.06 -0.08
C ILE A 45 -6.22 15.43 0.26
N ASP A 46 -6.43 16.60 0.90
CA ASP A 46 -7.76 17.07 1.30
C ASP A 46 -8.75 17.12 0.14
N ALA A 47 -8.36 17.76 -0.98
CA ALA A 47 -9.23 17.93 -2.14
C ALA A 47 -9.59 16.62 -2.85
N LEU A 48 -8.82 15.56 -2.67
CA LEU A 48 -9.01 14.27 -3.34
C LEU A 48 -9.60 13.19 -2.43
N LEU A 49 -9.71 13.43 -1.13
CA LEU A 49 -10.50 12.58 -0.24
C LEU A 49 -11.96 12.57 -0.68
N ASP A 50 -12.59 11.41 -0.57
CA ASP A 50 -14.01 11.21 -0.85
C ASP A 50 -14.56 10.05 -0.01
N GLY A 51 -15.88 9.95 0.08
CA GLY A 51 -16.57 8.82 0.70
C GLY A 51 -16.04 8.44 2.10
N PRO A 52 -15.86 7.14 2.40
CA PRO A 52 -15.42 6.66 3.72
C PRO A 52 -14.11 7.27 4.21
N ALA A 53 -13.15 7.51 3.31
CA ALA A 53 -11.88 8.14 3.67
C ALA A 53 -12.06 9.59 4.14
N ALA A 54 -12.89 10.36 3.45
CA ALA A 54 -13.22 11.73 3.87
C ALA A 54 -13.93 11.73 5.24
N TYR A 55 -14.94 10.87 5.43
CA TYR A 55 -15.68 10.79 6.71
C TYR A 55 -14.78 10.41 7.89
N TRP A 56 -13.83 9.48 7.68
CA TRP A 56 -12.88 9.12 8.72
C TRP A 56 -11.97 10.29 9.09
N CYS A 57 -11.42 11.01 8.10
CA CYS A 57 -10.61 12.20 8.32
C CYS A 57 -11.38 13.28 9.11
N ASP A 58 -12.65 13.50 8.78
CA ASP A 58 -13.53 14.44 9.49
C ASP A 58 -13.80 14.02 10.95
N SER A 59 -13.86 12.71 11.20
CA SER A 59 -14.10 12.17 12.54
C SER A 59 -12.86 12.21 13.45
N ALA A 60 -11.66 12.42 12.90
CA ALA A 60 -10.40 12.43 13.63
C ALA A 60 -9.90 13.87 13.83
N PRO A 61 -10.07 14.49 15.02
CA PRO A 61 -9.85 15.93 15.21
C PRO A 61 -8.44 16.42 14.85
N ALA A 62 -7.42 15.60 15.11
CA ALA A 62 -6.04 15.93 14.78
C ALA A 62 -5.79 15.94 13.27
N ILE A 63 -6.38 14.99 12.53
CA ILE A 63 -6.29 14.92 11.07
C ILE A 63 -7.04 16.08 10.45
N LYS A 64 -8.30 16.27 10.85
CA LYS A 64 -9.13 17.39 10.39
C LYS A 64 -8.44 18.73 10.58
N ARG A 65 -7.81 18.97 11.74
CA ARG A 65 -7.06 20.20 12.00
C ARG A 65 -5.91 20.42 11.00
N ILE A 66 -5.17 19.36 10.64
CA ILE A 66 -4.07 19.47 9.66
C ILE A 66 -4.63 19.79 8.26
N LEU A 67 -5.71 19.10 7.87
CA LEU A 67 -6.35 19.31 6.56
C LEU A 67 -6.93 20.72 6.45
N GLU A 68 -7.64 21.23 7.46
CA GLU A 68 -8.23 22.57 7.44
C GLU A 68 -7.19 23.70 7.49
N ASN A 69 -6.01 23.45 8.07
CA ASN A 69 -4.93 24.43 8.25
C ASN A 69 -3.69 24.09 7.40
N TYR A 70 -3.90 23.52 6.21
CA TYR A 70 -2.82 23.04 5.33
C TYR A 70 -1.79 24.11 4.96
N ASP A 71 -2.16 25.40 5.02
CA ASP A 71 -1.32 26.55 4.71
C ASP A 71 -0.25 26.83 5.78
N THR A 72 -0.52 26.43 7.02
CA THR A 72 0.39 26.56 8.17
C THR A 72 1.03 25.23 8.59
N ALA A 73 0.57 24.11 8.03
CA ALA A 73 1.07 22.78 8.31
C ALA A 73 2.52 22.59 7.84
N ASN A 74 3.31 21.91 8.66
CA ASN A 74 4.73 21.67 8.41
C ASN A 74 5.00 20.23 7.89
N SER A 75 6.26 19.93 7.61
CA SER A 75 6.65 18.62 7.07
C SER A 75 6.44 17.45 8.03
N ALA A 76 6.44 17.70 9.35
CA ALA A 76 6.12 16.69 10.34
C ALA A 76 4.61 16.38 10.34
N ASP A 77 3.76 17.39 10.20
CA ASP A 77 2.30 17.22 10.07
C ASP A 77 1.97 16.37 8.84
N ALA A 78 2.60 16.66 7.69
CA ALA A 78 2.44 15.87 6.47
C ALA A 78 2.84 14.40 6.66
N ARG A 79 4.01 14.15 7.28
CA ARG A 79 4.50 12.79 7.54
C ARG A 79 3.61 12.02 8.50
N TRP A 80 3.10 12.69 9.53
CA TRP A 80 2.19 12.09 10.49
C TRP A 80 0.85 11.73 9.82
N LEU A 81 0.28 12.65 9.05
CA LEU A 81 -0.95 12.43 8.27
C LEU A 81 -0.81 11.24 7.31
N GLU A 82 0.31 11.14 6.59
CA GLU A 82 0.59 9.98 5.73
C GLU A 82 0.61 8.67 6.52
N GLY A 83 1.25 8.66 7.69
CA GLY A 83 1.32 7.49 8.54
C GLY A 83 -0.06 7.03 8.99
N GLU A 84 -0.91 7.95 9.43
CA GLU A 84 -2.29 7.64 9.85
C GLU A 84 -3.15 7.15 8.67
N LEU A 85 -3.04 7.79 7.49
CA LEU A 85 -3.74 7.31 6.29
C LEU A 85 -3.32 5.90 5.88
N ILE A 86 -2.01 5.61 5.90
CA ILE A 86 -1.48 4.28 5.56
C ILE A 86 -1.94 3.23 6.57
N LYS A 87 -1.98 3.59 7.86
CA LYS A 87 -2.45 2.70 8.92
C LYS A 87 -3.94 2.41 8.80
N GLN A 88 -4.76 3.41 8.48
CA GLN A 88 -6.20 3.26 8.34
C GLN A 88 -6.59 2.54 7.05
N PHE A 89 -5.88 2.83 5.95
CA PHE A 89 -6.17 2.29 4.62
C PHE A 89 -4.94 1.55 4.06
N PRO A 90 -4.56 0.40 4.63
CA PRO A 90 -3.41 -0.39 4.16
C PRO A 90 -3.65 -0.99 2.76
N GLY A 91 -4.89 -0.96 2.26
CA GLY A 91 -5.37 -1.68 1.09
C GLY A 91 -5.77 -3.12 1.44
N GLU A 92 -6.43 -3.80 0.51
CA GLU A 92 -6.67 -5.23 0.67
C GLU A 92 -5.33 -5.96 0.76
N ILE A 93 -5.05 -6.51 1.94
CA ILE A 93 -4.20 -7.69 2.04
C ILE A 93 -5.04 -8.78 1.39
N ILE A 94 -4.84 -9.03 0.10
CA ILE A 94 -5.25 -10.31 -0.46
C ILE A 94 -4.40 -11.32 0.31
N ASP A 95 -4.99 -11.89 1.35
CA ASP A 95 -4.46 -13.04 2.06
C ASP A 95 -4.51 -14.19 1.06
N ASN A 96 -3.56 -14.18 0.13
CA ASN A 96 -3.18 -15.37 -0.59
C ASN A 96 -2.65 -16.28 0.50
N ASN A 97 -3.55 -17.03 1.14
CA ASN A 97 -3.23 -18.29 1.77
C ASN A 97 -2.61 -19.13 0.63
N ILE A 98 -1.31 -18.94 0.42
CA ILE A 98 -0.48 -19.81 -0.39
C ILE A 98 -0.53 -21.10 0.41
N GLU A 99 -1.53 -21.93 0.10
CA GLU A 99 -1.49 -23.33 0.44
C GLU A 99 -0.12 -23.81 -0.03
N ARG A 100 0.76 -24.06 0.95
CA ARG A 100 2.09 -24.59 0.71
C ARG A 100 1.90 -25.78 -0.21
N ILE A 101 2.30 -25.63 -1.48
CA ILE A 101 2.46 -26.74 -2.39
C ILE A 101 3.47 -27.65 -1.69
N THR A 102 2.95 -28.66 -1.01
CA THR A 102 3.75 -29.73 -0.42
C THR A 102 4.18 -30.56 -1.62
N THR A 103 5.29 -30.19 -2.24
CA THR A 103 6.01 -31.09 -3.11
C THR A 103 6.46 -32.25 -2.23
N ARG A 104 5.64 -33.29 -2.15
CA ARG A 104 6.04 -34.62 -1.69
C ARG A 104 7.10 -35.07 -2.69
N THR A 105 8.35 -34.77 -2.39
CA THR A 105 9.50 -35.37 -3.06
C THR A 105 9.36 -36.87 -2.85
N ARG A 106 9.00 -37.58 -3.91
CA ARG A 106 8.91 -39.03 -3.95
C ARG A 106 10.35 -39.54 -3.92
N SER A 107 10.89 -39.76 -2.73
CA SER A 107 12.19 -40.41 -2.55
C SER A 107 12.07 -41.82 -3.10
N TYR A 108 12.64 -42.04 -4.28
CA TYR A 108 12.86 -43.38 -4.80
C TYR A 108 13.99 -44.02 -3.98
N SER A 109 13.62 -44.95 -3.11
CA SER A 109 14.56 -45.86 -2.45
C SER A 109 15.15 -46.79 -3.51
N PHE A 110 16.41 -46.58 -3.87
CA PHE A 110 17.16 -47.51 -4.71
C PHE A 110 17.77 -48.56 -3.79
N ASP A 111 16.99 -49.57 -3.41
CA ASP A 111 17.50 -50.73 -2.68
C ASP A 111 18.38 -51.55 -3.63
N LYS A 112 19.69 -51.31 -3.55
CA LYS A 112 20.69 -52.27 -4.02
C LYS A 112 20.82 -53.36 -2.95
N ASN A 113 20.17 -54.48 -3.16
CA ASN A 113 20.57 -55.76 -2.59
C ASN A 113 20.30 -56.85 -3.64
N ALA A 114 21.30 -57.07 -4.48
CA ALA A 114 21.42 -58.29 -5.24
C ALA A 114 22.87 -58.72 -5.08
N ASP A 115 23.14 -59.43 -4.00
CA ASP A 115 24.24 -60.39 -4.01
C ASP A 115 23.82 -61.67 -3.30
N SER A 116 24.27 -62.75 -3.92
CA SER A 116 24.41 -64.12 -3.41
C SER A 116 23.22 -65.09 -3.50
N GLU A 117 23.38 -65.93 -4.53
CA GLU A 117 23.46 -67.39 -4.43
C GLU A 117 22.19 -68.24 -4.56
N SER A 118 22.10 -68.85 -5.76
CA SER A 118 21.92 -70.29 -6.03
C SER A 118 20.84 -71.08 -5.28
N LEU A 119 19.96 -71.74 -6.05
CA LEU A 119 19.68 -73.19 -5.96
C LEU A 119 18.69 -73.63 -7.06
N LEU A 120 19.14 -74.63 -7.85
CA LEU A 120 18.38 -75.74 -8.46
C LEU A 120 17.37 -75.45 -9.58
N GLN A 121 17.74 -75.72 -10.84
CA GLN A 121 17.57 -77.02 -11.52
C GLN A 121 18.21 -76.99 -12.92
#